data_AF-A0A9Q9K2R6-F1
#
_entry.id   AF-A0A9Q9K2R6-F1
#
_cell.length_a   1.000
_cell.length_b   1.000
_cell.length_c   1.000
_cell.angle_alpha   90.00
_cell.angle_beta   90.00
_cell.angle_gamma   90.00
#
_symmetry.space_group_name_H-M   'P 1'
#
loop_
_entity.id
_entity.type
_entity.pdbx_description
1 polymer ?
#
loop_
_entity_poly.entity_id
_entity_poly.type
_entity_poly.pdbx_seq_one_letter_code
_entity_poly.pdbx_strand_id
1 'polypeptide(L)' 'MRSNYSSVSSYRLYDREGHPALLVIPGKELVNVIGYGPYYKQYDGIYSEKKFKHIKHKHNLYTAEELEQFNA' A
#
# COMPACT_ATOMS: atom_id res chain seq x y z
N MET A 1 -0.26 14.69 -27.75
CA MET A 1 -0.34 15.17 -26.35
C MET A 1 0.27 14.11 -25.45
N ARG A 2 1.45 14.35 -24.87
CA ARG A 2 2.03 13.45 -23.86
C ARG A 2 1.45 13.85 -22.51
N SER A 3 0.67 12.96 -21.93
CA SER A 3 0.07 13.09 -20.60
C SER A 3 1.13 13.40 -19.54
N ASN A 4 0.98 14.51 -18.81
CA ASN A 4 1.82 14.91 -17.66
C ASN A 4 1.66 14.01 -16.42
N TYR A 5 1.09 12.80 -16.57
CA TYR A 5 1.01 11.80 -15.51
C TYR A 5 2.34 11.06 -15.37
N SER A 6 3.43 11.81 -15.16
CA SER A 6 4.73 11.24 -14.79
C SER A 6 4.55 10.44 -13.50
N SER A 7 4.42 9.14 -13.64
CA SER A 7 4.80 8.10 -12.68
C SER A 7 4.40 8.37 -11.23
N VAL A 8 3.10 8.48 -10.94
CA VAL A 8 2.66 8.13 -9.58
C VAL A 8 2.71 6.61 -9.49
N SER A 9 3.87 6.06 -9.14
CA SER A 9 4.08 4.61 -8.99
C SER A 9 3.31 4.12 -7.76
N SER A 10 2.01 3.92 -7.93
CA SER A 10 1.19 3.25 -6.92
C SER A 10 1.57 1.78 -6.86
N TYR A 11 1.58 1.20 -5.66
CA TYR A 11 1.83 -0.22 -5.45
C TYR A 11 0.79 -0.83 -4.52
N ARG A 12 0.66 -2.15 -4.55
CA ARG A 12 -0.28 -2.87 -3.69
C ARG A 12 0.44 -3.50 -2.51
N LEU A 13 -0.26 -3.52 -1.39
CA LEU A 13 0.06 -4.35 -0.25
C LEU A 13 -0.94 -5.49 -0.13
N TYR A 14 -0.42 -6.62 0.31
CA TYR A 14 -1.13 -7.87 0.46
C TYR A 14 -1.03 -8.34 1.90
N ASP A 15 -2.01 -9.14 2.32
CA ASP A 15 -1.87 -9.91 3.56
C ASP A 15 -0.91 -11.09 3.38
N ARG A 16 -0.66 -11.84 4.47
CA ARG A 16 0.21 -13.01 4.45
C ARG A 16 -0.29 -14.15 3.54
N GLU A 17 -1.59 -14.20 3.30
CA GLU A 17 -2.23 -15.20 2.43
C GLU A 17 -2.15 -14.80 0.94
N GLY A 18 -1.66 -13.58 0.64
CA GLY A 18 -1.52 -13.05 -0.70
C GLY A 18 -2.77 -12.31 -1.20
N HIS A 19 -3.77 -12.06 -0.36
CA HIS A 19 -4.93 -11.29 -0.76
C HIS A 19 -4.61 -9.79 -0.76
N PRO A 20 -5.11 -9.03 -1.76
CA PRO A 20 -4.87 -7.60 -1.83
C PRO A 20 -5.56 -6.88 -0.66
N ALA A 21 -4.77 -6.17 0.14
CA ALA A 21 -5.24 -5.43 1.31
C ALA A 21 -5.34 -3.93 1.04
N LEU A 22 -4.29 -3.31 0.49
CA LEU A 22 -4.24 -1.86 0.27
C LEU A 22 -3.65 -1.50 -1.10
N LEU A 23 -4.13 -0.42 -1.71
CA LEU A 23 -3.45 0.30 -2.79
C LEU A 23 -2.81 1.55 -2.20
N VAL A 24 -1.52 1.70 -2.43
CA VAL A 24 -0.69 2.77 -1.86
C VAL A 24 -0.29 3.71 -2.98
N ILE A 25 -0.59 4.98 -2.80
CA ILE A 25 -0.29 6.05 -3.74
C ILE A 25 0.66 7.02 -3.00
N PRO A 26 1.98 6.85 -3.18
CA PRO A 26 2.95 7.70 -2.51
C PRO A 26 2.90 9.12 -3.08
N GLY A 27 2.84 10.12 -2.20
CA GLY A 27 3.04 11.53 -2.50
C GLY A 27 4.35 12.03 -1.87
N LYS A 28 4.68 13.31 -2.09
CA LYS A 28 5.92 13.92 -1.55
C LYS A 28 5.97 13.97 -0.02
N GLU A 29 4.83 14.24 0.63
CA GLU A 29 4.76 14.43 2.09
C GLU A 29 3.78 13.45 2.75
N LEU A 30 2.79 13.00 1.99
CA LEU A 30 1.72 12.15 2.46
C LEU A 30 1.56 10.95 1.53
N VAL A 31 1.08 9.85 2.10
CA VAL A 31 0.77 8.61 1.42
C VAL A 31 -0.74 8.45 1.42
N ASN A 32 -1.34 8.43 0.24
CA ASN A 32 -2.76 8.11 0.12
C ASN A 32 -2.91 6.60 0.01
N VAL A 33 -3.83 6.04 0.77
CA VAL A 33 -4.04 4.60 0.90
C VAL A 33 -5.51 4.32 0.64
N ILE A 34 -5.76 3.35 -0.25
CA ILE A 34 -7.10 2.87 -0.56
C ILE A 34 -7.19 1.42 -0.10
N GLY A 35 -8.02 1.15 0.91
CA GLY A 35 -8.20 -0.21 1.42
C GLY A 35 -9.16 -1.05 0.56
N TYR A 36 -8.90 -2.34 0.48
CA TYR A 36 -9.76 -3.31 -0.22
C TYR A 36 -10.62 -4.12 0.77
N GLY A 37 -11.86 -4.41 0.40
CA GLY A 37 -12.75 -5.30 1.16
C GLY A 37 -12.86 -4.94 2.65
N PRO A 38 -12.50 -5.83 3.59
CA PRO A 38 -12.59 -5.56 5.03
C PRO A 38 -11.61 -4.47 5.50
N TYR A 39 -10.53 -4.22 4.75
CA TYR A 39 -9.52 -3.21 5.06
C TYR A 39 -9.95 -1.79 4.65
N TYR A 40 -10.92 -1.65 3.74
CA TYR A 40 -11.40 -0.36 3.26
C TYR A 40 -11.79 0.57 4.42
N LYS A 41 -12.68 0.12 5.30
CA LYS A 41 -13.16 0.94 6.43
C LYS A 41 -12.09 1.25 7.48
N GLN A 42 -11.00 0.49 7.51
CA GLN A 42 -9.98 0.60 8.56
C GLN A 42 -8.79 1.49 8.13
N TYR A 43 -8.44 1.47 6.85
CA TYR A 43 -7.20 2.06 6.36
C TYR A 43 -7.35 2.98 5.15
N ASP A 44 -8.57 3.19 4.64
CA ASP A 44 -8.78 4.18 3.59
C ASP A 44 -8.52 5.59 4.13
N GLY A 45 -7.62 6.32 3.47
CA GLY A 45 -7.29 7.69 3.85
C GLY A 45 -5.85 8.09 3.58
N ILE A 46 -5.50 9.27 4.09
CA ILE A 46 -4.21 9.92 3.86
C ILE A 46 -3.39 9.87 5.16
N TYR A 47 -2.16 9.38 5.05
CA TYR A 47 -1.25 9.20 6.18
C TYR A 47 0.08 9.89 5.95
N SER A 48 0.76 10.26 7.02
CA SER A 48 2.20 10.52 6.94
C SER A 48 2.95 9.21 6.69
N GLU A 49 4.12 9.28 6.04
CA GLU A 49 4.93 8.10 5.75
C GLU A 49 5.25 7.28 7.01
N LYS A 50 5.55 7.96 8.13
CA LYS A 50 5.81 7.32 9.42
C LYS A 50 4.60 6.52 9.94
N LYS A 51 3.40 7.09 9.86
CA LYS A 51 2.17 6.42 10.31
C LYS A 51 1.84 5.25 9.39
N PHE A 52 2.03 5.43 8.08
CA PHE A 52 1.84 4.36 7.11
C PHE A 52 2.79 3.17 7.33
N LYS A 53 4.09 3.42 7.58
CA LYS A 53 5.05 2.35 7.93
C LYS A 53 4.63 1.58 9.18
N HIS A 54 4.10 2.27 10.19
CA HIS A 54 3.56 1.61 11.38
C HIS A 54 2.34 0.74 11.07
N ILE A 55 1.41 1.21 10.24
CA ILE A 55 0.24 0.43 9.79
C ILE A 55 0.71 -0.83 9.06
N LYS A 56 1.62 -0.70 8.09
CA LYS A 56 2.17 -1.82 7.32
C LYS A 56 2.75 -2.90 8.25
N HIS A 57 3.58 -2.50 9.21
CA HIS A 57 4.22 -3.43 10.15
C HIS A 57 3.22 -4.03 11.15
N LYS A 58 2.33 -3.23 11.74
CA LYS A 58 1.37 -3.70 12.74
C LYS A 58 0.41 -4.75 12.18
N HIS A 59 0.04 -4.61 10.91
CA HIS A 59 -0.93 -5.47 10.24
C HIS A 59 -0.30 -6.53 9.34
N ASN A 60 1.03 -6.69 9.39
CA ASN A 60 1.77 -7.66 8.58
C ASN A 60 1.36 -7.59 7.11
N LEU A 61 1.49 -6.39 6.53
CA LEU A 61 1.18 -6.14 5.13
C LEU A 61 2.47 -6.12 4.31
N TYR A 62 2.44 -6.75 3.15
CA TYR A 62 3.63 -7.05 2.36
C TYR A 62 3.47 -6.55 0.92
N THR A 63 4.56 -6.14 0.30
CA THR A 63 4.61 -5.98 -1.17
C THR A 63 4.63 -7.36 -1.83
N ALA A 64 4.37 -7.40 -3.15
CA ALA A 64 4.47 -8.65 -3.91
C ALA A 64 5.88 -9.27 -3.80
N GLU A 65 6.92 -8.43 -3.91
CA GLU A 65 8.32 -8.86 -3.80
C GLU A 65 8.64 -9.43 -2.41
N GLU A 66 8.11 -8.84 -1.34
CA GLU A 66 8.26 -9.35 0.02
C GLU A 66 7.57 -10.71 0.19
N LEU A 67 6.40 -10.93 -0.42
CA LEU A 67 5.71 -12.24 -0.39
C LEU A 67 6.48 -13.31 -1.15
N GLU A 68 7.06 -12.97 -2.30
CA GLU A 68 7.87 -13.91 -3.09
C GLU A 68 9.09 -14.41 -2.32
N GLN A 69 9.73 -13.56 -1.51
CA GLN A 69 10.86 -13.95 -0.65
C GLN A 69 10.48 -14.95 0.46
N PHE A 70 9.22 -15.00 0.90
CA PHE A 70 8.77 -15.99 1.89
C PHE A 70 8.49 -17.37 1.29
N ASN A 71 8.23 -17.44 -0.01
CA ASN A 71 7.89 -18.67 -0.72
C ASN A 71 9.07 -19.28 -1.51
N ALA A 72 10.21 -18.57 -1.58
CA ALA A 72 11.46 -19.01 -2.19
C ALA A 72 12.34 -19.77 -1.18
#